data_AF-A0AAI8X7Z6-F1
#
_entry.id   AF-A0AAI8X7Z6-F1
#
_cell.length_a   1.000
_cell.length_b   1.000
_cell.length_c   1.000
_cell.angle_alpha   90.00
_cell.angle_beta   90.00
_cell.angle_gamma   90.00
#
_symmetry.space_group_name_H-M   'P 1'
#
loop_
_entity.id
_entity.type
_entity.pdbx_description
1 polymer ?
#
loop_
_entity_poly.entity_id
_entity_poly.type
_entity_poly.pdbx_seq_one_letter_code
_entity_poly.pdbx_strand_id
1 'polypeptide(L)'
;MALRGHGVDMTKAKSLVIDIIKQYSPLGFDYEVSWALFMCKALKISLSGKEVIPVLNMTSPVCALIVIDLQNLGLLPKGLNLKYWQSFADAEGLRSGMWLFAYEIAQKGWLPNVSKDYVKNDANFGRLLEKSVYFYDENRNVKFTRSERKKAAAQLWKIRWITSRWDEYF
;
A
#
# COMPACT_ATOMS: atom_id res chain seq x y z
N MET A 1 -9.62 22.07 27.74
CA MET A 1 -8.41 21.24 27.62
C MET A 1 -8.54 20.39 26.35
N ALA A 2 -7.85 20.78 25.27
CA ALA A 2 -7.88 20.04 24.01
C ALA A 2 -7.27 18.66 24.24
N LEU A 3 -7.91 17.60 23.75
CA LEU A 3 -7.29 16.27 23.68
C LEU A 3 -6.06 16.40 22.77
N ARG A 4 -4.88 16.53 23.37
CA ARG A 4 -3.61 16.37 22.66
C ARG A 4 -3.58 14.92 22.24
N GLY A 5 -3.73 14.64 20.94
CA GLY A 5 -3.46 13.31 20.43
C GLY A 5 -2.07 12.89 20.89
N HIS A 6 -1.96 11.72 21.51
CA HIS A 6 -0.64 11.18 21.85
C HIS A 6 0.11 10.93 20.54
N GLY A 7 1.37 11.36 20.49
CA GLY A 7 2.23 11.10 19.33
C GLY A 7 2.34 9.60 19.09
N VAL A 8 2.27 9.18 17.83
CA VAL A 8 2.51 7.80 17.46
C VAL A 8 3.99 7.50 17.68
N ASP A 9 4.28 6.45 18.46
CA ASP A 9 5.64 5.93 18.60
C ASP A 9 6.05 5.27 17.27
N MET A 10 6.85 6.00 16.50
CA MET A 10 7.27 5.59 15.16
C MET A 10 8.14 4.32 15.17
N THR A 11 8.85 4.06 16.27
CA THR A 11 9.66 2.85 16.42
C THR A 11 8.76 1.64 16.59
N LYS A 12 7.73 1.75 17.43
CA LYS A 12 6.73 0.69 17.60
C LYS A 12 5.90 0.46 16.35
N ALA A 13 5.48 1.54 15.68
CA ALA A 13 4.77 1.45 14.40
C ALA A 13 5.61 0.72 13.34
N LYS A 14 6.91 1.04 13.24
CA LYS A 14 7.82 0.32 12.34
C LYS A 14 7.96 -1.16 12.74
N SER A 15 8.12 -1.46 14.03
CA SER A 15 8.17 -2.86 14.51
C SER A 15 6.93 -3.64 14.10
N LEU A 16 5.74 -3.08 14.34
CA LEU A 16 4.47 -3.70 13.98
C LEU A 16 4.38 -4.01 12.48
N VAL A 17 4.76 -3.07 11.62
CA VAL A 17 4.81 -3.28 10.17
C VAL A 17 5.73 -4.45 9.82
N ILE A 18 6.93 -4.48 10.40
CA ILE A 18 7.91 -5.55 10.14
C ILE A 18 7.37 -6.90 10.61
N ASP A 19 6.71 -6.94 11.76
CA ASP A 19 6.15 -8.17 12.34
C ASP A 19 5.02 -8.70 11.45
N ILE A 20 4.11 -7.84 10.98
CA ILE A 20 3.06 -8.20 10.01
C ILE A 20 3.68 -8.75 8.73
N ILE A 21 4.66 -8.05 8.14
CA ILE A 21 5.32 -8.49 6.91
C ILE A 21 5.95 -9.88 7.11
N LYS A 22 6.70 -10.08 8.19
CA LYS A 22 7.38 -11.36 8.46
C LYS A 22 6.40 -12.50 8.70
N GLN A 23 5.31 -12.25 9.41
CA GLN A 23 4.33 -13.27 9.77
C GLN A 23 3.44 -13.67 8.59
N TYR A 24 2.95 -12.70 7.82
CA TYR A 24 1.87 -12.92 6.87
C TYR A 24 2.31 -13.06 5.42
N SER A 25 3.46 -12.48 5.03
CA SER A 25 3.96 -12.62 3.65
C SER A 25 4.22 -14.08 3.25
N PRO A 26 4.86 -14.93 4.09
CA PRO A 26 5.10 -16.33 3.75
C PRO A 26 3.81 -17.17 3.65
N LEU A 27 2.74 -16.73 4.30
CA LEU A 27 1.43 -17.39 4.29
C LEU A 27 0.58 -16.99 3.07
N GLY A 28 1.03 -16.00 2.28
CA GLY A 28 0.28 -15.47 1.14
C GLY A 28 -0.90 -14.58 1.55
N PHE A 29 -0.96 -14.12 2.81
CA PHE A 29 -2.01 -13.21 3.27
C PHE A 29 -1.65 -11.78 2.89
N ASP A 30 -2.08 -11.39 1.69
CA ASP A 30 -1.70 -10.14 1.07
C ASP A 30 -2.50 -8.93 1.56
N TYR A 31 -3.67 -9.15 2.16
CA TYR A 31 -4.50 -8.07 2.69
C TYR A 31 -3.80 -7.34 3.85
N GLU A 32 -3.35 -8.06 4.87
CA GLU A 32 -2.63 -7.52 6.04
C GLU A 32 -1.31 -6.88 5.63
N VAL A 33 -0.59 -7.54 4.72
CA VAL A 33 0.70 -7.04 4.19
C VAL A 33 0.49 -5.74 3.40
N SER A 34 -0.55 -5.66 2.58
CA SER A 34 -0.87 -4.44 1.82
C SER A 34 -1.19 -3.26 2.75
N TRP A 35 -1.92 -3.51 3.84
CA TRP A 35 -2.17 -2.48 4.86
C TRP A 35 -0.90 -2.06 5.59
N ALA A 36 -0.01 -3.00 5.93
CA ALA A 36 1.28 -2.66 6.53
C ALA A 36 2.16 -1.81 5.62
N LEU A 37 2.23 -2.13 4.33
CA LEU A 37 2.94 -1.33 3.34
C LEU A 37 2.29 0.04 3.12
N PHE A 38 0.95 0.10 3.12
CA PHE A 38 0.24 1.37 3.07
C PHE A 38 0.53 2.24 4.31
N MET A 39 0.66 1.64 5.50
CA MET A 39 1.09 2.35 6.71
C MET A 39 2.50 2.94 6.54
N CYS A 40 3.43 2.24 5.89
CA CYS A 40 4.74 2.82 5.55
C CYS A 40 4.60 4.10 4.74
N LYS A 41 3.73 4.11 3.72
CA LYS A 41 3.47 5.29 2.89
C LYS A 41 2.85 6.42 3.69
N ALA A 42 1.83 6.12 4.49
CA ALA A 42 1.06 7.10 5.25
C ALA A 42 1.88 7.76 6.36
N LEU A 43 2.71 6.98 7.06
CA LEU A 43 3.52 7.44 8.19
C LEU A 43 4.98 7.73 7.82
N LYS A 44 5.32 7.63 6.52
CA LYS A 44 6.69 7.82 6.00
C LYS A 44 7.74 6.93 6.70
N ILE A 45 7.37 5.67 6.96
CA ILE A 45 8.29 4.68 7.54
C ILE A 45 9.14 4.08 6.44
N SER A 46 10.46 4.24 6.54
CA SER A 46 11.40 3.58 5.63
C SER A 46 11.74 2.16 6.10
N LEU A 47 11.76 1.22 5.14
CA LEU A 47 12.20 -0.15 5.37
C LEU A 47 13.51 -0.43 4.61
N SER A 48 14.33 -1.27 5.21
CA SER A 48 15.54 -1.82 4.59
C SER A 48 15.17 -2.93 3.60
N GLY A 49 16.11 -3.27 2.71
CA GLY A 49 15.94 -4.37 1.76
C GLY A 49 15.62 -5.68 2.48
N LYS A 50 16.30 -5.98 3.59
CA LYS A 50 16.07 -7.19 4.39
C LYS A 50 14.65 -7.29 4.95
N GLU A 51 14.06 -6.15 5.33
CA GLU A 51 12.71 -6.09 5.90
C GLU A 51 11.62 -6.33 4.85
N VAL A 52 11.85 -5.95 3.59
CA VAL A 52 10.85 -6.09 2.50
C VAL A 52 11.01 -7.36 1.67
N ILE A 53 12.13 -8.08 1.76
CA ILE A 53 12.38 -9.35 1.03
C ILE A 53 11.20 -10.33 1.06
N PRO A 54 10.52 -10.59 2.20
CA PRO A 54 9.41 -11.54 2.24
C PRO A 54 8.25 -11.18 1.29
N VAL A 55 8.07 -9.88 1.00
CA VAL A 55 7.02 -9.38 0.12
C VAL A 55 7.35 -9.61 -1.36
N LEU A 56 8.63 -9.55 -1.73
CA LEU A 56 9.06 -9.53 -3.14
C LEU A 56 8.71 -10.81 -3.93
N ASN A 57 8.37 -11.89 -3.25
CA ASN A 57 7.98 -13.18 -3.85
C ASN A 57 6.48 -13.45 -3.74
N MET A 58 5.67 -12.49 -3.27
CA MET A 58 4.23 -12.67 -3.14
C MET A 58 3.50 -12.43 -4.46
N THR A 59 2.55 -13.30 -4.79
CA THR A 59 1.61 -13.12 -5.92
C THR A 59 0.47 -12.17 -5.53
N SER A 60 0.79 -10.91 -5.28
CA SER A 60 -0.22 -9.89 -4.99
C SER A 60 0.02 -8.61 -5.79
N PRO A 61 -0.91 -8.21 -6.67
CA PRO A 61 -0.71 -7.01 -7.48
C PRO A 61 -0.72 -5.74 -6.62
N VAL A 62 -1.49 -5.72 -5.53
CA VAL A 62 -1.58 -4.56 -4.63
C VAL A 62 -0.28 -4.37 -3.87
N CYS A 63 0.27 -5.43 -3.26
CA CYS A 63 1.56 -5.36 -2.58
C CYS A 63 2.67 -4.94 -3.54
N ALA A 64 2.69 -5.50 -4.75
CA ALA A 64 3.69 -5.15 -5.76
C ALA A 64 3.66 -3.67 -6.14
N LEU A 65 2.47 -3.11 -6.39
CA LEU A 65 2.30 -1.69 -6.72
C LEU A 65 2.70 -0.78 -5.56
N ILE A 66 2.31 -1.11 -4.33
CA ILE A 66 2.69 -0.30 -3.16
C ILE A 66 4.21 -0.36 -2.95
N VAL A 67 4.87 -1.50 -3.12
CA VAL A 67 6.33 -1.60 -2.97
C VAL A 67 7.06 -0.73 -4.00
N ILE A 68 6.62 -0.73 -5.26
CA ILE A 68 7.22 0.14 -6.28
C ILE A 68 6.98 1.62 -5.98
N ASP A 69 5.77 1.98 -5.54
CA ASP A 69 5.46 3.35 -5.10
C ASP A 69 6.33 3.78 -3.91
N LEU A 70 6.50 2.93 -2.89
CA LEU A 70 7.39 3.20 -1.76
C LEU A 70 8.86 3.36 -2.20
N GLN A 71 9.31 2.62 -3.21
CA GLN A 71 10.64 2.78 -3.79
C GLN A 71 10.78 4.12 -4.52
N ASN A 72 9.77 4.53 -5.29
CA ASN A 72 9.72 5.84 -5.96
C ASN A 72 9.70 7.00 -4.95
N LEU A 73 9.05 6.81 -3.80
CA LEU A 73 9.03 7.75 -2.68
C LEU A 73 10.33 7.77 -1.85
N GLY A 74 11.28 6.88 -2.12
CA GLY A 74 12.54 6.78 -1.36
C GLY A 74 12.40 6.15 0.03
N LEU A 75 11.26 5.50 0.32
CA LEU A 75 11.02 4.78 1.57
C LEU A 75 11.55 3.33 1.54
N LEU A 76 11.93 2.85 0.36
CA LEU A 76 12.62 1.59 0.15
C LEU A 76 13.92 1.81 -0.61
N PRO A 77 14.94 0.94 -0.43
CA PRO A 77 16.17 1.04 -1.18
C PRO A 77 15.93 0.86 -2.68
N LYS A 78 16.74 1.55 -3.49
CA LYS A 78 16.82 1.30 -4.93
C LYS A 78 17.46 -0.06 -5.20
N GLY A 79 17.14 -0.68 -6.34
CA GLY A 79 17.77 -1.93 -6.77
C GLY A 79 17.22 -3.21 -6.12
N LEU A 80 16.00 -3.17 -5.58
CA LEU A 80 15.28 -4.39 -5.17
C LEU A 80 15.14 -5.34 -6.37
N ASN A 81 15.25 -6.65 -6.13
CA ASN A 81 15.04 -7.65 -7.16
C ASN A 81 13.55 -7.84 -7.43
N LEU A 82 13.03 -7.15 -8.45
CA LEU A 82 11.62 -7.19 -8.86
C LEU A 82 11.35 -8.24 -9.96
N LYS A 83 12.30 -9.14 -10.26
CA LYS A 83 12.20 -10.09 -11.38
C LYS A 83 10.94 -10.95 -11.33
N TYR A 84 10.55 -11.37 -10.13
CA TYR A 84 9.35 -12.18 -9.94
C TYR A 84 8.07 -11.46 -10.38
N TRP A 85 7.91 -10.19 -10.04
CA TRP A 85 6.76 -9.41 -10.52
C TRP A 85 6.90 -9.03 -12.00
N GLN A 86 8.12 -8.72 -12.45
CA GLN A 86 8.40 -8.42 -13.86
C GLN A 86 7.98 -9.56 -14.80
N SER A 87 8.03 -10.82 -14.36
CA SER A 87 7.56 -11.94 -15.18
C SER A 87 6.04 -11.96 -15.41
N PHE A 88 5.26 -11.14 -14.68
CA PHE A 88 3.83 -10.95 -14.95
C PHE A 88 3.55 -9.73 -15.83
N ALA A 89 4.58 -8.98 -16.26
CA ALA A 89 4.42 -7.82 -17.11
C ALA A 89 4.32 -8.22 -18.59
N ASP A 90 3.37 -9.10 -18.90
CA ASP A 90 3.11 -9.67 -20.22
C ASP A 90 1.61 -9.96 -20.45
N ALA A 91 1.29 -10.56 -21.60
CA ALA A 91 -0.09 -10.85 -22.00
C ALA A 91 -0.77 -11.92 -21.12
N GLU A 92 0.00 -12.85 -20.53
CA GLU A 92 -0.51 -13.86 -19.61
C GLU A 92 -0.80 -13.26 -18.23
N GLY A 93 0.05 -12.33 -17.78
CA GLY A 93 -0.15 -11.54 -16.59
C GLY A 93 -1.48 -10.80 -16.59
N LEU A 94 -1.87 -10.19 -17.73
CA LEU A 94 -3.18 -9.54 -17.93
C LEU A 94 -4.37 -10.49 -17.77
N ARG A 95 -4.19 -11.80 -17.99
CA ARG A 95 -5.22 -12.84 -17.85
C ARG A 95 -5.16 -13.56 -16.51
N SER A 96 -4.26 -13.14 -15.60
CA SER A 96 -4.01 -13.77 -14.30
C SER A 96 -4.51 -12.92 -13.12
N GLY A 97 -4.33 -13.42 -11.89
CA GLY A 97 -4.53 -12.63 -10.67
C GLY A 97 -3.62 -11.40 -10.55
N MET A 98 -2.53 -11.34 -11.33
CA MET A 98 -1.60 -10.21 -11.38
C MET A 98 -1.96 -9.15 -12.44
N TRP A 99 -3.14 -9.23 -13.07
CA TRP A 99 -3.55 -8.34 -14.17
C TRP A 99 -3.41 -6.86 -13.82
N LEU A 100 -3.73 -6.49 -12.58
CA LEU A 100 -3.68 -5.11 -12.10
C LEU A 100 -2.23 -4.60 -12.10
N PHE A 101 -1.28 -5.42 -11.67
CA PHE A 101 0.14 -5.09 -11.73
C PHE A 101 0.60 -4.96 -13.19
N ALA A 102 0.28 -5.95 -14.03
CA ALA A 102 0.68 -5.96 -15.43
C ALA A 102 0.21 -4.68 -16.15
N TYR A 103 -1.08 -4.36 -16.03
CA TYR A 103 -1.65 -3.16 -16.63
C TYR A 103 -1.01 -1.87 -16.10
N GLU A 104 -0.92 -1.70 -14.77
CA GLU A 104 -0.45 -0.45 -14.15
C GLU A 104 1.02 -0.14 -14.47
N ILE A 105 1.87 -1.16 -14.50
CA ILE A 105 3.30 -0.97 -14.84
C ILE A 105 3.46 -0.50 -16.28
N ALA A 106 2.70 -1.06 -17.22
CA ALA A 106 2.72 -0.60 -18.59
C ALA A 106 2.16 0.83 -18.71
N GLN A 107 1.05 1.12 -18.03
CA GLN A 107 0.41 2.44 -18.06
C GLN A 107 1.35 3.52 -17.50
N LYS A 108 1.89 3.32 -16.30
CA LYS A 108 2.73 4.30 -15.60
C LYS A 108 4.17 4.35 -16.09
N GLY A 109 4.66 3.28 -16.71
CA GLY A 109 6.06 3.19 -17.16
C GLY A 109 7.06 3.17 -16.01
N TRP A 110 6.69 2.62 -14.85
CA TRP A 110 7.56 2.57 -13.66
C TRP A 110 8.77 1.64 -13.82
N LEU A 111 8.72 0.69 -14.76
CA LEU A 111 9.82 -0.22 -15.04
C LEU A 111 10.37 0.04 -16.45
N PRO A 112 11.65 0.43 -16.60
CA PRO A 112 12.21 0.87 -17.89
C PRO A 112 12.31 -0.25 -18.93
N ASN A 113 12.33 -1.52 -18.49
CA ASN A 113 12.53 -2.68 -19.37
C ASN A 113 11.22 -3.41 -19.74
N VAL A 114 10.06 -2.84 -19.40
CA VAL A 114 8.75 -3.44 -19.68
C VAL A 114 8.13 -2.74 -20.88
N SER A 115 7.89 -3.50 -21.96
CA SER A 115 7.17 -2.97 -23.14
C SER A 115 5.70 -2.71 -22.79
N LYS A 116 5.08 -1.70 -23.43
CA LYS A 116 3.64 -1.45 -23.33
C LYS A 116 2.81 -2.23 -24.37
N ASP A 117 3.47 -2.88 -25.32
CA ASP A 117 2.82 -3.44 -26.51
C ASP A 117 1.83 -4.55 -26.16
N TYR A 118 2.12 -5.36 -25.15
CA TYR A 118 1.23 -6.44 -24.73
C TYR A 118 -0.11 -5.92 -24.17
N VAL A 119 -0.12 -4.72 -23.57
CA VAL A 119 -1.36 -4.06 -23.12
C VAL A 119 -2.06 -3.39 -24.28
N LYS A 120 -1.30 -2.67 -25.13
CA LYS A 120 -1.84 -1.95 -26.29
C LYS A 120 -2.56 -2.88 -27.27
N ASN A 121 -2.00 -4.07 -27.49
CA ASN A 121 -2.54 -5.06 -28.42
C ASN A 121 -3.66 -5.91 -27.81
N ASP A 122 -3.95 -5.78 -26.51
CA ASP A 122 -5.04 -6.51 -25.88
C ASP A 122 -6.40 -5.87 -26.19
N ALA A 123 -7.37 -6.69 -26.58
CA ALA A 123 -8.68 -6.24 -27.02
C ALA A 123 -9.46 -5.43 -25.96
N ASN A 124 -9.24 -5.74 -24.67
CA ASN A 124 -9.93 -5.07 -23.56
C ASN A 124 -9.04 -3.99 -22.95
N PHE A 125 -7.82 -4.34 -22.57
CA PHE A 125 -6.93 -3.43 -21.85
C PHE A 125 -6.35 -2.33 -22.74
N GLY A 126 -6.19 -2.56 -24.04
CA GLY A 126 -5.71 -1.53 -24.98
C GLY A 126 -6.60 -0.29 -24.98
N ARG A 127 -7.92 -0.48 -24.94
CA ARG A 127 -8.90 0.64 -24.87
C ARG A 127 -8.81 1.42 -23.56
N LEU A 128 -8.47 0.77 -22.45
CA LEU A 128 -8.26 1.43 -21.16
C LEU A 128 -6.98 2.26 -21.18
N LEU A 129 -5.91 1.70 -21.77
CA LEU A 129 -4.62 2.35 -21.95
C LEU A 129 -4.75 3.61 -22.82
N GLU A 130 -5.45 3.52 -23.95
CA GLU A 130 -5.75 4.66 -24.85
C GLU A 130 -6.49 5.79 -24.13
N LYS A 131 -7.43 5.43 -23.24
CA LYS A 131 -8.17 6.40 -22.41
C LYS A 131 -7.39 6.88 -21.20
N SER A 132 -6.12 6.48 -21.05
CA SER A 132 -5.26 6.81 -19.93
C SER A 132 -5.86 6.44 -18.56
N VAL A 133 -6.63 5.34 -18.50
CA VAL A 133 -7.22 4.86 -17.25
C VAL A 133 -6.11 4.31 -16.35
N TYR A 134 -6.15 4.67 -15.08
CA TYR A 134 -5.30 4.09 -14.03
C TYR A 134 -6.17 3.75 -12.81
N PHE A 135 -5.82 2.66 -12.16
CA PHE A 135 -6.49 2.12 -10.98
C PHE A 135 -5.72 2.47 -9.70
N TYR A 136 -4.39 2.55 -9.78
CA TYR A 136 -3.55 2.96 -8.67
C TYR A 136 -3.21 4.44 -8.76
N ASP A 137 -3.59 5.22 -7.75
CA ASP A 137 -3.28 6.65 -7.67
C ASP A 137 -2.33 6.89 -6.49
N GLU A 138 -1.08 7.26 -6.81
CA GLU A 138 -0.04 7.50 -5.81
C GLU A 138 -0.38 8.67 -4.88
N ASN A 139 -1.14 9.64 -5.37
CA ASN A 139 -1.43 10.89 -4.68
C ASN A 139 -2.73 10.81 -3.88
N ARG A 140 -3.52 9.75 -4.08
CA ARG A 140 -4.80 9.59 -3.40
C ARG A 140 -4.57 9.11 -1.97
N ASN A 141 -5.23 9.80 -1.04
CA ASN A 141 -5.23 9.44 0.37
C ASN A 141 -6.68 9.35 0.88
N VAL A 142 -6.86 8.76 2.06
CA VAL A 142 -8.16 8.65 2.72
C VAL A 142 -8.75 10.05 2.87
N LYS A 143 -9.95 10.26 2.30
CA LYS A 143 -10.63 11.55 2.34
C LYS A 143 -11.02 11.86 3.79
N PHE A 144 -10.36 12.83 4.41
CA PHE A 144 -10.84 13.42 5.65
C PHE A 144 -12.08 14.28 5.35
N THR A 145 -13.28 13.78 5.62
CA THR A 145 -14.48 14.60 5.43
C THR A 145 -14.72 15.51 6.64
N ARG A 146 -15.21 16.73 6.37
CA ARG A 146 -15.58 17.70 7.42
C ARG A 146 -16.70 17.16 8.33
N SER A 147 -17.56 16.28 7.80
CA SER A 147 -18.61 15.59 8.56
C SER A 147 -18.03 14.58 9.54
N GLU A 148 -16.99 13.82 9.16
CA GLU A 148 -16.26 12.93 10.08
C GLU A 148 -15.65 13.72 11.24
N ARG A 149 -15.04 14.89 10.98
CA ARG A 149 -14.55 15.77 12.06
C ARG A 149 -15.67 16.23 12.99
N LYS A 150 -16.83 16.63 12.46
CA LYS A 150 -17.98 17.03 13.29
C LYS A 150 -18.52 15.86 14.12
N LYS A 151 -18.62 14.66 13.55
CA LYS A 151 -19.05 13.45 14.25
C LYS A 151 -18.06 13.05 15.34
N ALA A 152 -16.76 13.01 15.01
CA ALA A 152 -15.71 12.73 15.98
C ALA A 152 -15.73 13.76 17.11
N ALA A 153 -15.79 15.07 16.79
CA ALA A 153 -15.91 16.16 17.77
C ALA A 153 -17.15 16.02 18.66
N ALA A 154 -18.30 15.66 18.09
CA ALA A 154 -19.54 15.42 18.82
C ALA A 154 -19.50 14.15 19.68
N GLN A 155 -18.61 13.20 19.40
CA GLN A 155 -18.40 11.99 20.20
C GLN A 155 -17.28 12.15 21.24
N LEU A 156 -16.46 13.20 21.16
CA LEU A 156 -15.37 13.45 22.10
C LEU A 156 -15.86 13.56 23.54
N TRP A 157 -17.09 14.04 23.80
CA TRP A 157 -17.61 14.08 25.16
C TRP A 157 -17.88 12.67 25.71
N LYS A 158 -18.35 11.72 24.89
CA LYS A 158 -18.56 10.32 25.29
C LYS A 158 -17.23 9.66 25.62
N ILE A 159 -16.24 9.83 24.74
CA ILE A 159 -14.88 9.31 24.96
C ILE A 159 -14.30 9.94 26.23
N ARG A 160 -14.43 11.26 26.40
CA ARG A 160 -13.96 11.99 27.58
C ARG A 160 -14.62 11.49 28.86
N TRP A 161 -15.92 11.22 28.84
CA TRP A 161 -16.67 10.68 29.96
C TRP A 161 -16.20 9.27 30.34
N ILE A 162 -16.01 8.38 29.35
CA ILE A 162 -15.49 7.03 29.56
C ILE A 162 -14.06 7.08 30.11
N THR A 163 -13.18 7.90 29.52
CA THR A 163 -11.79 8.02 29.98
C THR A 163 -11.65 8.69 31.34
N SER A 164 -12.58 9.58 31.72
CA SER A 164 -12.55 10.21 33.06
C SER A 164 -12.97 9.27 34.19
N ARG A 165 -13.60 8.13 33.84
CA ARG A 165 -14.08 7.12 34.79
C ARG A 165 -13.36 5.80 34.59
N TRP A 166 -12.23 5.80 33.89
CA TRP A 166 -11.55 4.57 33.48
C TRP A 166 -11.08 3.74 34.69
N ASP A 167 -10.69 4.42 35.78
CA ASP A 167 -10.30 3.84 37.07
C ASP A 167 -11.49 3.24 37.86
N GLU A 168 -12.74 3.43 37.40
CA GLU A 168 -13.92 2.82 38.02
C GLU A 168 -14.30 1.48 37.35
N TYR A 169 -13.71 1.17 36.19
CA TYR A 169 -14.00 -0.03 35.40
C TYR A 169 -12.87 -1.07 35.44
N PHE A 170 -11.71 -0.73 36.03
CA PHE A 170 -10.54 -1.60 36.25
C PHE A 170 -9.87 -1.24 37.57
#